data_AF-A0AA40B5E2-F1
#
_entry.id   AF-A0AA40B5E2-F1
#
_cell.length_a   1.000
_cell.length_b   1.000
_cell.length_c   1.000
_cell.angle_alpha   90.00
_cell.angle_beta   90.00
_cell.angle_gamma   90.00
#
_symmetry.space_group_name_H-M   'P 1'
#
loop_
_entity.id
_entity.type
_entity.pdbx_description
1 polymer ?
#
loop_
_entity_poly.entity_id
_entity_poly.type
_entity_poly.pdbx_seq_one_letter_code
_entity_poly.pdbx_strand_id
1 'polypeptide(L)'
;MAVGKNKRLSKGKKGLKKKAQDPFARKDWFGIKVSVEIVGKTLVNRTTGLKNAADALKGRIFEVSLADLQKDEDHAFRKIKLRVDEVQGKNCLTNFHGLDFTSDKLRSLVRKWQTLIEANVTVKTTDDYLLRLFAIAFTKRRPNQIKKTTYAATSQIRAIRRKMTEIIQREASSCTLTQLTSKLIPEVIGREIEKATQGIYPLQNVHIRKVKLLKAPKFDLGALMTLHGESSTDETGQKVEREFKERVLEEILLIGPSGAGKSALLTRYCDDEFDPESSTATIGIDFKAGQERFRTLSTSFYRGAHGVLLVYDISNRASFLTMERWFDEAETNTVDGVALYLVGAKLDKAETSREVSAEEARALADAHGARFCEASAKTRENVRRSFVEIVDQIVQSPGLLSGATSSRTAGTVGLADSAGGYLSSCPC
;
A
#
# COMPACT_ATOMS: atom_id res chain seq x y z
N MET A 1 8.57 -1.20 91.60
CA MET A 1 7.91 -2.37 90.96
C MET A 1 6.49 -1.94 90.59
N ALA A 2 5.92 -2.10 89.41
CA ALA A 2 6.23 -2.97 88.28
C ALA A 2 5.83 -2.28 86.96
N VAL A 3 6.60 -2.60 85.92
CA VAL A 3 6.49 -2.13 84.53
C VAL A 3 5.17 -2.58 83.91
N GLY A 4 4.36 -1.61 83.47
CA GLY A 4 3.14 -1.84 82.69
C GLY A 4 3.48 -2.45 81.33
N LYS A 5 3.09 -3.71 81.13
CA LYS A 5 3.25 -4.46 79.88
C LYS A 5 2.26 -3.95 78.82
N ASN A 6 2.62 -2.92 78.07
CA ASN A 6 2.04 -2.72 76.74
C ASN A 6 2.58 -3.80 75.80
N LYS A 7 1.82 -4.90 75.65
CA LYS A 7 2.04 -5.89 74.58
C LYS A 7 1.76 -5.20 73.24
N ARG A 8 2.82 -4.65 72.63
CA ARG A 8 2.85 -4.26 71.22
C ARG A 8 2.32 -5.40 70.35
N LEU A 9 1.11 -5.26 69.84
CA LEU A 9 0.64 -5.98 68.64
C LEU A 9 1.35 -5.36 67.42
N SER A 10 2.62 -5.72 67.23
CA SER A 10 3.33 -5.53 65.96
C SER A 10 4.13 -6.76 65.63
N LYS A 11 3.46 -7.92 65.57
CA LYS A 11 3.94 -8.96 64.66
C LYS A 11 3.57 -8.50 63.26
N GLY A 12 4.47 -7.71 62.65
CA GLY A 12 4.42 -7.48 61.23
C GLY A 12 4.24 -8.83 60.54
N LYS A 13 3.14 -8.97 59.79
CA LYS A 13 2.94 -10.10 58.88
C LYS A 13 4.19 -10.13 57.98
N LYS A 14 5.17 -10.97 58.31
CA LYS A 14 6.22 -11.37 57.38
C LYS A 14 5.46 -11.88 56.17
N GLY A 15 5.50 -11.11 55.07
CA GLY A 15 4.82 -11.46 53.83
C GLY A 15 5.13 -12.93 53.54
N LEU A 16 4.07 -13.72 53.34
CA LEU A 16 4.19 -15.13 52.95
C LEU A 16 5.25 -15.19 51.83
N LYS A 17 6.42 -15.75 52.11
CA LYS A 17 7.41 -16.02 51.06
C LYS A 17 6.67 -16.90 50.06
N LYS A 18 6.35 -16.34 48.88
CA LYS A 18 5.73 -17.09 47.79
C LYS A 18 6.55 -18.37 47.63
N LYS A 19 5.92 -19.54 47.79
CA LYS A 19 6.58 -20.83 47.55
C LYS A 19 7.30 -20.74 46.21
N ALA A 20 8.58 -21.11 46.19
CA ALA A 20 9.35 -21.22 44.97
C ALA A 20 8.66 -22.27 44.10
N GLN A 21 7.93 -21.81 43.10
CA GLN A 21 7.24 -22.65 42.14
C GLN A 21 8.14 -22.75 40.90
N ASP A 22 8.29 -23.96 40.37
CA ASP A 22 9.04 -24.19 39.14
C ASP A 22 8.54 -23.23 38.03
N PRO A 23 9.44 -22.44 37.41
CA PRO A 23 9.10 -21.59 36.28
C PRO A 23 8.41 -22.32 35.12
N PHE A 24 8.68 -23.60 34.89
CA PHE A 24 8.04 -24.37 33.82
C PHE A 24 6.57 -24.70 34.12
N ALA A 25 6.18 -24.80 35.39
CA ALA A 25 4.79 -25.04 35.78
C ALA A 25 3.85 -23.88 35.42
N ARG A 26 4.41 -22.69 35.12
CA ARG A 26 3.67 -21.50 34.72
C ARG A 26 3.65 -21.28 33.21
N LYS A 27 4.25 -22.18 32.43
CA LYS A 27 4.36 -22.03 30.97
C LYS A 27 3.43 -22.99 30.25
N ASP A 28 2.86 -22.51 29.15
CA ASP A 28 2.11 -23.32 28.22
C ASP A 28 2.91 -23.49 26.92
N TRP A 29 2.68 -24.62 26.26
CA TRP A 29 3.34 -25.01 25.02
C TRP A 29 2.48 -24.65 23.81
N PHE A 30 3.10 -24.04 22.82
CA PHE A 30 2.51 -23.63 21.55
C PHE A 30 3.26 -24.27 20.39
N GLY A 31 2.56 -24.83 19.42
CA GLY A 31 3.11 -25.35 18.17
C GLY A 31 3.32 -24.23 17.16
N ILE A 32 4.46 -24.21 16.46
CA ILE A 32 4.71 -23.30 15.35
C ILE A 32 4.19 -23.96 14.07
N LYS A 33 3.16 -23.39 13.46
CA LYS A 33 2.55 -23.88 12.23
C LYS A 33 3.10 -23.09 11.03
N VAL A 34 3.56 -23.80 10.02
CA VAL A 34 4.12 -23.25 8.78
C VAL A 34 3.31 -23.84 7.63
N SER A 35 2.50 -23.03 6.95
CA SER A 35 1.46 -23.54 6.04
C SER A 35 0.62 -24.62 6.74
N VAL A 36 0.71 -25.89 6.35
CA VAL A 36 -0.10 -26.99 6.90
C VAL A 36 0.60 -27.73 8.06
N GLU A 37 1.94 -27.69 8.15
CA GLU A 37 2.69 -28.55 9.08
C GLU A 37 3.12 -27.83 10.36
N ILE A 38 3.24 -28.58 11.46
CA ILE A 38 3.80 -28.10 12.72
C ILE A 38 5.28 -28.45 12.76
N VAL A 39 6.11 -27.41 12.78
CA VAL A 39 7.56 -27.52 12.60
C VAL A 39 8.31 -27.54 13.93
N GLY A 40 7.74 -26.90 14.96
CA GLY A 40 8.40 -26.79 16.25
C GLY A 40 7.44 -26.44 17.37
N LYS A 41 7.97 -26.39 18.60
CA LYS A 41 7.22 -25.99 19.80
C LYS A 41 7.94 -24.87 20.51
N THR A 42 7.16 -23.97 21.11
CA THR A 42 7.65 -22.87 21.93
C THR A 42 6.88 -22.79 23.22
N LEU A 43 7.51 -22.21 24.23
CA LEU A 43 6.97 -22.09 25.57
C LEU A 43 6.84 -20.62 25.94
N VAL A 44 5.67 -20.25 26.45
CA VAL A 44 5.35 -18.90 26.91
C VAL A 44 4.59 -18.99 28.23
N ASN A 45 4.71 -17.96 29.05
CA ASN A 45 3.95 -17.90 30.31
C ASN A 45 2.45 -17.98 30.03
N ARG A 46 1.74 -18.78 30.83
CA ARG A 46 0.29 -18.88 30.79
C ARG A 46 -0.35 -17.51 30.95
N THR A 47 -1.42 -17.28 30.19
CA THR A 47 -2.22 -16.07 30.30
C THR A 47 -2.67 -15.87 31.74
N THR A 48 -2.33 -14.72 32.33
CA THR A 48 -2.68 -14.37 33.71
C THR A 48 -3.13 -12.92 33.79
N GLY A 49 -4.41 -12.71 34.12
CA GLY A 49 -5.01 -11.38 34.18
C GLY A 49 -4.87 -10.63 32.85
N LEU A 50 -4.20 -9.49 32.88
CA LEU A 50 -3.98 -8.60 31.72
C LEU A 50 -2.84 -9.04 30.80
N LYS A 51 -2.07 -10.07 31.16
CA LYS A 51 -0.93 -10.55 30.36
C LYS A 51 -1.33 -11.77 29.55
N ASN A 52 -1.59 -11.55 28.26
CA ASN A 52 -1.93 -12.60 27.32
C ASN A 52 -0.68 -13.30 26.77
N ALA A 53 -0.73 -14.64 26.70
CA ALA A 53 0.31 -15.44 26.08
C ALA A 53 0.42 -15.18 24.57
N ALA A 54 -0.72 -14.94 23.90
CA ALA A 54 -0.79 -14.68 22.46
C ALA A 54 -0.01 -13.41 22.07
N ASP A 55 -0.22 -12.30 22.79
CA ASP A 55 0.47 -11.04 22.51
C ASP A 55 1.99 -11.15 22.69
N ALA A 56 2.43 -12.00 23.63
CA ALA A 56 3.85 -12.28 23.84
C ALA A 56 4.46 -13.17 22.74
N LEU A 57 3.66 -13.90 21.98
CA LEU A 57 4.07 -14.75 20.85
C LEU A 57 4.08 -13.98 19.52
N LYS A 58 3.09 -13.10 19.31
CA LYS A 58 2.99 -12.28 18.10
C LYS A 58 4.25 -11.44 17.92
N GLY A 59 4.74 -11.34 16.69
CA GLY A 59 5.95 -10.62 16.33
C GLY A 59 7.27 -11.36 16.61
N ARG A 60 7.25 -12.53 17.26
CA ARG A 60 8.47 -13.35 17.37
C ARG A 60 8.87 -13.89 15.99
N ILE A 61 10.18 -13.97 15.76
CA ILE A 61 10.76 -14.50 14.53
C ILE A 61 11.47 -15.80 14.88
N PHE A 62 11.10 -16.87 14.18
CA PHE A 62 11.75 -18.18 14.25
C PHE A 62 12.59 -18.40 13.01
N GLU A 63 13.77 -18.98 13.19
CA GLU A 63 14.69 -19.34 12.12
C GLU A 63 14.74 -20.86 12.04
N VAL A 64 14.37 -21.42 10.89
CA VAL A 64 14.36 -22.87 10.63
C VAL A 64 15.11 -23.15 9.34
N SER A 65 15.80 -24.29 9.25
CA SER A 65 16.41 -24.73 8.01
C SER A 65 15.35 -25.16 6.99
N LEU A 66 15.55 -24.85 5.71
CA LEU A 66 14.66 -25.32 4.66
C LEU A 66 14.65 -26.85 4.58
N ALA A 67 15.80 -27.49 4.84
CA ALA A 67 15.89 -28.95 4.86
C ALA A 67 14.97 -29.57 5.91
N ASP A 68 14.81 -28.94 7.08
CA ASP A 68 13.93 -29.47 8.12
C ASP A 68 12.45 -29.33 7.75
N LEU A 69 12.12 -28.34 6.91
CA LEU A 69 10.75 -28.12 6.41
C LEU A 69 10.39 -29.06 5.25
N GLN A 70 11.31 -29.23 4.29
CA GLN A 70 11.04 -30.01 3.08
C GLN A 70 11.48 -31.49 3.20
N LYS A 71 12.27 -31.81 4.23
CA LYS A 71 12.96 -33.10 4.43
C LYS A 71 13.99 -33.42 3.32
N ASP A 72 14.48 -32.39 2.64
CA ASP A 72 15.49 -32.47 1.58
C ASP A 72 16.82 -31.85 2.05
N GLU A 73 17.88 -32.66 2.14
CA GLU A 73 19.19 -32.20 2.65
C GLU A 73 19.91 -31.21 1.72
N ASP A 74 19.61 -31.23 0.42
CA ASP A 74 20.24 -30.34 -0.58
C ASP A 74 20.04 -28.85 -0.25
N HIS A 75 18.97 -28.52 0.48
CA HIS A 75 18.62 -27.16 0.86
C HIS A 75 19.00 -26.80 2.31
N ALA A 76 19.80 -27.61 3.00
CA ALA A 76 20.16 -27.42 4.41
C ALA A 76 20.89 -26.09 4.70
N PHE A 77 21.54 -25.50 3.69
CA PHE A 77 22.24 -24.23 3.85
C PHE A 77 21.33 -23.00 3.88
N ARG A 78 20.03 -23.17 3.61
CA ARG A 78 19.05 -22.08 3.55
C ARG A 78 18.28 -22.04 4.84
N LYS A 79 18.25 -20.86 5.45
CA LYS A 79 17.51 -20.60 6.67
C LYS A 79 16.35 -19.66 6.37
N ILE A 80 15.15 -20.09 6.69
CA ILE A 80 13.94 -19.30 6.52
C ILE A 80 13.59 -18.68 7.86
N LYS A 81 13.26 -17.38 7.83
CA LYS A 81 12.77 -16.61 8.96
C LYS A 81 11.27 -16.47 8.85
N LEU A 82 10.58 -16.94 9.87
CA LEU A 82 9.13 -16.99 9.96
C LEU A 82 8.68 -16.12 11.13
N ARG A 83 7.80 -15.16 10.89
CA ARG A 83 7.24 -14.31 11.92
C ARG A 83 5.88 -14.85 12.34
N VAL A 84 5.61 -14.90 13.65
CA VAL A 84 4.26 -15.18 14.14
C VAL A 84 3.40 -13.93 13.98
N ASP A 85 2.37 -14.02 13.16
CA ASP A 85 1.42 -12.93 12.98
C ASP A 85 0.18 -13.15 13.84
N GLU A 86 -0.33 -14.38 13.92
CA GLU A 86 -1.53 -14.72 14.71
C GLU A 86 -1.36 -16.02 15.48
N VAL A 87 -2.12 -16.20 16.57
CA VAL A 87 -2.13 -17.43 17.37
C VAL A 87 -3.56 -17.95 17.47
N GLN A 88 -3.79 -19.17 17.02
CA GLN A 88 -5.07 -19.87 17.10
C GLN A 88 -4.97 -21.03 18.09
N GLY A 89 -5.65 -20.89 19.23
CA GLY A 89 -5.56 -21.89 20.31
C GLY A 89 -4.11 -22.07 20.77
N LYS A 90 -3.53 -23.25 20.50
CA LYS A 90 -2.12 -23.57 20.80
C LYS A 90 -1.21 -23.53 19.57
N ASN A 91 -1.71 -23.12 18.41
CA ASN A 91 -0.95 -23.06 17.17
C ASN A 91 -0.62 -21.61 16.83
N CYS A 92 0.65 -21.34 16.56
CA CYS A 92 1.13 -20.05 16.06
C CYS A 92 1.15 -20.10 14.53
N LEU A 93 0.33 -19.26 13.90
CA LEU A 93 0.35 -19.06 12.45
C LEU A 93 1.52 -18.16 12.09
N THR A 94 2.31 -18.57 11.10
CA THR A 94 3.53 -17.88 10.72
C THR A 94 3.56 -17.47 9.27
N ASN A 95 4.10 -16.28 9.04
CA ASN A 95 4.29 -15.72 7.72
C ASN A 95 5.79 -15.59 7.40
N PHE A 96 6.12 -15.55 6.12
CA PHE A 96 7.49 -15.38 5.66
C PHE A 96 8.01 -13.98 6.02
N HIS A 97 9.14 -13.93 6.72
CA HIS A 97 9.79 -12.67 7.12
C HIS A 97 11.13 -12.44 6.40
N GLY A 98 11.85 -13.51 6.07
CA GLY A 98 13.11 -13.39 5.37
C GLY A 98 13.78 -14.72 5.11
N LEU A 99 14.91 -14.65 4.41
CA LEU A 99 15.72 -15.81 4.07
C LEU A 99 17.18 -15.42 4.23
N ASP A 100 17.98 -16.33 4.80
CA ASP A 100 19.40 -16.17 5.02
C ASP A 100 20.15 -17.45 4.65
N PHE A 101 21.44 -17.34 4.34
CA PHE A 101 22.32 -18.49 4.15
C PHE A 101 23.07 -18.82 5.44
N THR A 102 23.46 -20.08 5.61
CA THR A 102 24.44 -20.47 6.63
C THR A 102 25.80 -19.84 6.35
N SER A 103 26.55 -19.52 7.42
CA SER A 103 27.92 -19.00 7.31
C SER A 103 28.83 -19.97 6.55
N ASP A 104 28.62 -21.26 6.76
CA ASP A 104 29.53 -22.31 6.29
C ASP A 104 29.40 -22.50 4.78
N LYS A 105 28.17 -22.44 4.25
CA LYS A 105 27.96 -22.45 2.81
C LYS A 105 28.55 -21.21 2.14
N LEU A 106 28.36 -20.03 2.71
CA LEU A 106 28.95 -18.80 2.17
C LEU A 106 30.48 -18.88 2.14
N ARG A 107 31.11 -19.34 3.22
CA ARG A 107 32.57 -19.51 3.31
C ARG A 107 33.09 -20.57 2.32
N SER A 108 32.32 -21.62 2.05
CA SER A 108 32.66 -22.68 1.08
C SER A 108 32.59 -22.21 -0.38
N LEU A 109 31.64 -21.31 -0.69
CA LEU A 109 31.46 -20.75 -2.04
C LEU A 109 32.53 -19.71 -2.39
N VAL A 110 32.94 -18.90 -1.42
CA VAL A 110 33.95 -17.84 -1.63
C VAL A 110 35.36 -18.45 -1.67
N ARG A 111 35.80 -18.80 -2.89
CA ARG A 111 37.14 -19.31 -3.18
C ARG A 111 38.00 -18.28 -3.91
N LYS A 112 39.33 -18.44 -3.84
CA LYS A 112 40.30 -17.67 -4.62
C LYS A 112 40.19 -18.02 -6.12
N TRP A 113 40.78 -17.18 -6.98
CA TRP A 113 40.93 -17.41 -8.45
C TRP A 113 39.65 -17.29 -9.29
N GLN A 114 38.58 -16.77 -8.72
CA GLN A 114 37.31 -16.45 -9.38
C GLN A 114 36.84 -15.07 -8.92
N THR A 115 36.01 -14.41 -9.73
CA THR A 115 35.40 -13.14 -9.35
C THR A 115 34.10 -13.41 -8.60
N LEU A 116 33.91 -12.68 -7.49
CA LEU A 116 32.64 -12.60 -6.78
C LEU A 116 31.81 -11.43 -7.34
N ILE A 117 30.57 -11.70 -7.70
CA ILE A 117 29.62 -10.71 -8.20
C ILE A 117 28.43 -10.65 -7.24
N GLU A 118 28.25 -9.48 -6.64
CA GLU A 118 27.12 -9.16 -5.75
C GLU A 118 26.18 -8.17 -6.42
N ALA A 119 24.88 -8.37 -6.23
CA ALA A 119 23.82 -7.45 -6.64
C ALA A 119 22.75 -7.40 -5.54
N ASN A 120 22.20 -6.20 -5.31
CA ASN A 120 21.14 -5.98 -4.34
C ASN A 120 20.01 -5.16 -4.99
N VAL A 121 18.77 -5.51 -4.70
CA VAL A 121 17.58 -4.84 -5.25
C VAL A 121 16.55 -4.66 -4.15
N THR A 122 15.95 -3.48 -4.09
CA THR A 122 14.73 -3.25 -3.31
C THR A 122 13.53 -3.33 -4.22
N VAL A 123 12.59 -4.22 -3.93
CA VAL A 123 11.39 -4.45 -4.75
C VAL A 123 10.16 -4.42 -3.85
N LYS A 124 9.08 -3.87 -4.39
CA LYS A 124 7.75 -3.95 -3.81
C LYS A 124 6.98 -5.06 -4.53
N THR A 125 6.45 -6.03 -3.78
CA THR A 125 5.60 -7.10 -4.33
C THR A 125 4.19 -6.60 -4.61
N THR A 126 3.34 -7.43 -5.23
CA THR A 126 1.92 -7.13 -5.44
C THR A 126 1.17 -6.89 -4.13
N ASP A 127 1.50 -7.66 -3.08
CA ASP A 127 0.84 -7.56 -1.77
C ASP A 127 1.45 -6.43 -0.89
N ASP A 128 2.08 -5.44 -1.51
CA ASP A 128 2.67 -4.28 -0.84
C ASP A 128 3.82 -4.56 0.17
N TYR A 129 4.43 -5.75 0.15
CA TYR A 129 5.66 -6.00 0.91
C TYR A 129 6.86 -5.35 0.22
N LEU A 130 7.64 -4.58 0.98
CA LEU A 130 8.89 -3.99 0.52
C LEU A 130 10.06 -4.88 0.97
N LEU A 131 10.66 -5.57 0.01
CA LEU A 131 11.73 -6.54 0.22
C LEU A 131 13.05 -6.02 -0.32
N ARG A 132 14.16 -6.37 0.34
CA ARG A 132 15.52 -6.21 -0.18
C ARG A 132 16.16 -7.57 -0.41
N LEU A 133 16.40 -7.88 -1.68
CA LEU A 133 16.98 -9.12 -2.17
C LEU A 133 18.48 -8.90 -2.39
N PHE A 134 19.30 -9.85 -1.94
CA PHE A 134 20.74 -9.89 -2.17
C PHE A 134 21.08 -11.15 -2.96
N ALA A 135 21.64 -10.99 -4.14
CA ALA A 135 22.10 -12.07 -4.99
C ALA A 135 23.63 -12.12 -5.04
N ILE A 136 24.15 -13.34 -5.07
CA ILE A 136 25.58 -13.63 -5.24
C ILE A 136 25.77 -14.55 -6.44
N ALA A 137 26.86 -14.36 -7.16
CA ALA A 137 27.28 -15.22 -8.25
C ALA A 137 28.81 -15.28 -8.33
N PHE A 138 29.31 -16.39 -8.88
CA PHE A 138 30.74 -16.59 -9.10
C PHE A 138 31.01 -16.90 -10.57
N THR A 139 32.17 -16.50 -11.06
CA THR A 139 32.60 -16.84 -12.43
C THR A 139 32.90 -18.32 -12.55
N LYS A 140 32.41 -18.96 -13.61
CA LYS A 140 32.68 -20.36 -13.92
C LYS A 140 33.92 -20.49 -14.79
N ARG A 141 34.74 -21.51 -14.52
CA ARG A 141 35.88 -21.86 -15.36
C ARG A 141 35.40 -22.54 -16.64
N ARG A 142 35.95 -22.16 -17.79
CA ARG A 142 35.66 -22.85 -19.06
C ARG A 142 36.49 -24.15 -19.12
N PRO A 143 35.96 -25.24 -19.70
CA PRO A 143 36.66 -26.53 -19.76
C PRO A 143 38.09 -26.44 -20.33
N ASN A 144 38.28 -25.65 -21.40
CA ASN A 144 39.56 -25.54 -22.11
C ASN A 144 40.41 -24.33 -21.68
N GLN A 145 40.23 -23.84 -20.44
CA GLN A 145 40.91 -22.64 -19.97
C GLN A 145 42.30 -22.94 -19.38
N ILE A 146 43.34 -22.42 -20.05
CA ILE A 146 44.75 -22.56 -19.64
C ILE A 146 45.04 -21.78 -18.35
N LYS A 147 44.53 -20.54 -18.24
CA LYS A 147 44.73 -19.71 -17.05
C LYS A 147 44.08 -20.35 -15.82
N LYS A 148 44.83 -20.39 -14.70
CA LYS A 148 44.29 -20.83 -13.40
C LYS A 148 43.20 -19.90 -12.87
N THR A 149 43.24 -18.62 -13.25
CA THR A 149 42.32 -17.59 -12.80
C THR A 149 41.20 -17.33 -13.79
N THR A 150 40.02 -17.02 -13.27
CA THR A 150 38.77 -16.79 -14.01
C THR A 150 38.19 -15.42 -13.71
N TYR A 151 39.00 -14.37 -13.80
CA TYR A 151 38.54 -13.03 -13.46
C TYR A 151 37.77 -12.38 -14.61
N ALA A 152 36.57 -11.89 -14.30
CA ALA A 152 35.78 -11.08 -15.23
C ALA A 152 36.28 -9.62 -15.23
N ALA A 153 36.21 -8.97 -16.39
CA ALA A 153 36.55 -7.55 -16.51
C ALA A 153 35.52 -6.66 -15.78
N THR A 154 35.93 -5.48 -15.31
CA THR A 154 35.04 -4.54 -14.60
C THR A 154 33.80 -4.17 -15.41
N SER A 155 33.92 -4.03 -16.73
CA SER A 155 32.80 -3.78 -17.65
C SER A 155 31.80 -4.94 -17.67
N GLN A 156 32.29 -6.18 -17.71
CA GLN A 156 31.48 -7.39 -17.66
C GLN A 156 30.75 -7.52 -16.32
N ILE A 157 31.43 -7.24 -15.20
CA ILE A 157 30.81 -7.24 -13.87
C ILE A 157 29.64 -6.24 -13.79
N ARG A 158 29.81 -5.03 -14.34
CA ARG A 158 28.74 -4.02 -14.39
C ARG A 158 27.57 -4.44 -15.29
N ALA A 159 27.85 -5.11 -16.41
CA ALA A 159 26.82 -5.62 -17.30
C ALA A 159 26.03 -6.78 -16.65
N ILE A 160 26.73 -7.70 -15.97
CA ILE A 160 26.11 -8.81 -15.22
C ILE A 160 25.24 -8.26 -14.09
N ARG A 161 25.73 -7.30 -13.31
CA ARG A 161 24.95 -6.67 -12.23
C ARG A 161 23.66 -6.04 -12.74
N ARG A 162 23.71 -5.31 -13.86
CA ARG A 162 22.51 -4.72 -14.48
C ARG A 162 21.46 -5.78 -14.86
N LYS A 163 21.88 -6.88 -15.51
CA LYS A 163 20.99 -8.00 -15.84
C LYS A 163 20.44 -8.70 -14.59
N MET A 164 21.28 -8.92 -13.57
CA MET A 164 20.83 -9.51 -12.31
C MET A 164 19.76 -8.65 -11.65
N THR A 165 19.97 -7.33 -11.57
CA THR A 165 18.99 -6.43 -10.94
C THR A 165 17.67 -6.38 -11.71
N GLU A 166 17.75 -6.37 -13.05
CA GLU A 166 16.58 -6.35 -13.92
C GLU A 166 15.73 -7.62 -13.78
N ILE A 167 16.34 -8.80 -13.83
CA ILE A 167 15.63 -10.08 -13.69
C ILE A 167 15.00 -10.20 -12.30
N ILE A 168 15.75 -9.87 -11.25
CA ILE A 168 15.24 -9.91 -9.87
C ILE A 168 14.05 -8.95 -9.72
N GLN A 169 14.12 -7.75 -10.29
CA GLN A 169 13.05 -6.76 -10.21
C GLN A 169 11.81 -7.22 -10.98
N ARG A 170 11.96 -7.77 -12.19
CA ARG A 170 10.86 -8.30 -12.99
C ARG A 170 10.13 -9.46 -12.29
N GLU A 171 10.88 -10.43 -11.79
CA GLU A 171 10.30 -11.61 -11.14
C GLU A 171 9.67 -11.26 -9.79
N ALA A 172 10.26 -10.35 -9.01
CA ALA A 172 9.76 -10.04 -7.67
C ALA A 172 8.60 -9.02 -7.65
N SER A 173 8.49 -8.14 -8.65
CA SER A 173 7.40 -7.15 -8.70
C SER A 173 6.07 -7.74 -9.20
N SER A 174 6.14 -8.79 -10.01
CA SER A 174 4.97 -9.46 -10.59
C SER A 174 4.31 -10.48 -9.65
N CYS A 175 4.98 -10.87 -8.57
CA CYS A 175 4.55 -11.97 -7.71
C CYS A 175 4.04 -11.49 -6.35
N THR A 176 3.10 -12.25 -5.79
CA THR A 176 2.75 -12.19 -4.37
C THR A 176 3.91 -12.68 -3.51
N LEU A 177 3.89 -12.41 -2.20
CA LEU A 177 4.93 -12.89 -1.29
C LEU A 177 5.02 -14.43 -1.31
N THR A 178 3.87 -15.10 -1.45
CA THR A 178 3.74 -16.56 -1.46
C THR A 178 4.24 -17.19 -2.76
N GLN A 179 4.00 -16.51 -3.89
CA GLN A 179 4.58 -16.91 -5.18
C GLN A 179 6.08 -16.63 -5.23
N LEU A 180 6.54 -15.56 -4.60
CA LEU A 180 7.97 -15.26 -4.51
C LEU A 180 8.69 -16.36 -3.72
N THR A 181 8.16 -16.77 -2.56
CA THR A 181 8.78 -17.83 -1.76
C THR A 181 8.82 -19.17 -2.50
N SER A 182 7.77 -19.52 -3.24
CA SER A 182 7.75 -20.74 -4.06
C SER A 182 8.73 -20.69 -5.24
N LYS A 183 9.10 -19.50 -5.74
CA LYS A 183 10.20 -19.32 -6.71
C LYS A 183 11.60 -19.34 -6.07
N LEU A 184 11.71 -18.85 -4.83
CA LEU A 184 12.98 -18.79 -4.10
C LEU A 184 13.48 -20.19 -3.72
N ILE A 185 12.59 -21.07 -3.23
CA ILE A 185 12.92 -22.43 -2.74
C ILE A 185 13.64 -23.28 -3.82
N PRO A 186 13.09 -23.48 -5.04
CA PRO A 186 13.74 -24.23 -6.12
C PRO A 186 14.81 -23.45 -6.90
N GLU A 187 15.14 -22.23 -6.48
CA GLU A 187 16.16 -21.36 -7.11
C GLU A 187 15.87 -20.96 -8.57
N VAL A 188 14.60 -20.80 -8.94
CA VAL A 188 14.20 -20.47 -10.33
C VAL A 188 14.88 -19.18 -10.81
N ILE A 189 14.92 -18.15 -9.95
CA ILE A 189 15.56 -16.87 -10.24
C ILE A 189 17.07 -17.04 -10.49
N GLY A 190 17.73 -17.95 -9.77
CA GLY A 190 19.16 -18.21 -9.95
C GLY A 190 19.47 -18.81 -11.33
N ARG A 191 18.67 -19.80 -11.74
CA ARG A 191 18.80 -20.46 -13.06
C ARG A 191 18.52 -19.49 -14.21
N GLU A 192 17.56 -18.60 -14.04
CA GLU A 192 17.23 -17.60 -15.05
C GLU A 192 18.36 -16.57 -15.23
N ILE A 193 18.94 -16.11 -14.13
CA ILE A 193 20.13 -15.24 -14.15
C ILE A 193 21.29 -15.95 -14.86
N GLU A 194 21.55 -17.22 -14.57
CA GLU A 194 22.62 -18.00 -15.22
C GLU A 194 22.43 -18.05 -16.74
N LYS A 195 21.22 -18.35 -17.21
CA LYS A 195 20.89 -18.37 -18.65
C LYS A 195 21.08 -16.99 -19.31
N ALA A 196 20.57 -15.93 -18.69
CA ALA A 196 20.64 -14.57 -19.26
C ALA A 196 22.05 -13.97 -19.29
N THR A 197 22.94 -14.42 -18.39
CA THR A 197 24.31 -13.93 -18.25
C THR A 197 25.33 -14.76 -19.02
N GLN A 198 24.97 -15.98 -19.46
CA GLN A 198 25.85 -16.88 -20.21
C GLN A 198 26.49 -16.24 -21.45
N GLY A 199 25.77 -15.34 -22.14
CA GLY A 199 26.29 -14.59 -23.29
C GLY A 199 27.36 -13.54 -22.96
N ILE A 200 27.45 -13.07 -21.71
CA ILE A 200 28.47 -12.12 -21.25
C ILE A 200 29.67 -12.88 -20.69
N TYR A 201 29.41 -13.71 -19.68
CA TYR A 201 30.42 -14.51 -19.01
C TYR A 201 29.74 -15.68 -18.28
N PRO A 202 30.26 -16.91 -18.36
CA PRO A 202 29.64 -18.05 -17.69
C PRO A 202 29.74 -17.92 -16.17
N LEU A 203 28.60 -18.08 -15.48
CA LEU A 203 28.50 -18.02 -14.02
C LEU A 203 28.26 -19.42 -13.44
N GLN A 204 28.49 -19.55 -12.13
CA GLN A 204 28.16 -20.71 -11.31
C GLN A 204 27.71 -20.25 -9.93
N ASN A 205 26.97 -21.11 -9.22
CA ASN A 205 26.49 -20.85 -7.85
C ASN A 205 25.77 -19.51 -7.73
N VAL A 206 24.81 -19.27 -8.64
CA VAL A 206 23.99 -18.06 -8.64
C VAL A 206 22.84 -18.26 -7.67
N HIS A 207 22.89 -17.58 -6.53
CA HIS A 207 21.90 -17.72 -5.47
C HIS A 207 21.43 -16.37 -4.93
N ILE A 208 20.19 -16.36 -4.43
CA ILE A 208 19.70 -15.28 -3.57
C ILE A 208 20.19 -15.58 -2.15
N ARG A 209 21.28 -14.92 -1.77
CA ARG A 209 21.95 -15.07 -0.48
C ARG A 209 21.07 -14.65 0.70
N LYS A 210 20.32 -13.57 0.52
CA LYS A 210 19.54 -12.97 1.60
C LYS A 210 18.30 -12.26 1.08
N VAL A 211 17.20 -12.39 1.81
CA VAL A 211 15.99 -11.60 1.64
C VAL A 211 15.67 -10.93 2.96
N LYS A 212 15.57 -9.59 2.96
CA LYS A 212 15.16 -8.79 4.12
C LYS A 212 13.80 -8.17 3.84
N LEU A 213 12.85 -8.34 4.75
CA LEU A 213 11.65 -7.52 4.79
C LEU A 213 11.97 -6.16 5.40
N LEU A 214 11.69 -5.07 4.66
CA LEU A 214 11.88 -3.69 5.11
C LEU A 214 10.57 -3.10 5.63
N LYS A 215 9.48 -3.29 4.87
CA LYS A 215 8.16 -2.79 5.22
C LYS A 215 7.11 -3.87 4.93
N ALA A 216 6.28 -4.16 5.92
CA ALA A 216 5.11 -5.01 5.76
C ALA A 216 3.87 -4.14 5.49
N PRO A 217 2.89 -4.62 4.71
CA PRO A 217 1.59 -3.99 4.58
C PRO A 217 0.79 -4.06 5.90
N LYS A 218 -0.42 -3.50 5.90
CA LYS A 218 -1.35 -3.68 7.02
C LYS A 218 -1.68 -5.16 7.16
N PHE A 219 -1.81 -5.60 8.40
CA PHE A 219 -2.12 -6.99 8.71
C PHE A 219 -3.50 -7.36 8.14
N ASP A 220 -3.52 -8.38 7.29
CA ASP A 220 -4.75 -8.99 6.78
C ASP A 220 -4.85 -10.42 7.28
N LEU A 221 -5.93 -10.69 8.02
CA LEU A 221 -6.21 -11.99 8.59
C LEU A 221 -6.69 -12.97 7.50
N GLY A 222 -7.36 -12.48 6.45
CA GLY A 222 -7.87 -13.32 5.36
C GLY A 222 -6.76 -13.98 4.54
N ALA A 223 -5.77 -13.19 4.12
CA ALA A 223 -4.59 -13.71 3.43
C ALA A 223 -3.81 -14.74 4.27
N LEU A 224 -3.71 -14.52 5.58
CA LEU A 224 -3.04 -15.45 6.50
C LEU A 224 -3.81 -16.77 6.65
N MET A 225 -5.13 -16.74 6.77
CA MET A 225 -5.94 -17.96 6.88
C MET A 225 -5.87 -18.79 5.59
N THR A 226 -5.86 -18.12 4.43
CA THR A 226 -5.70 -18.78 3.13
C THR A 226 -4.38 -19.56 3.03
N LEU A 227 -3.29 -19.01 3.59
CA LEU A 227 -1.98 -19.66 3.62
C LEU A 227 -1.93 -20.94 4.46
N HIS A 228 -2.72 -21.00 5.53
CA HIS A 228 -2.72 -22.11 6.48
C HIS A 228 -3.85 -23.13 6.24
N GLY A 229 -4.65 -22.93 5.18
CA GLY A 229 -5.63 -23.89 4.68
C GLY A 229 -6.81 -24.17 5.61
N GLU A 230 -6.98 -23.39 6.69
CA GLU A 230 -8.13 -23.52 7.57
C GLU A 230 -9.31 -22.73 7.01
N SER A 231 -9.94 -23.27 5.97
CA SER A 231 -11.36 -23.02 5.73
C SER A 231 -12.13 -23.80 6.79
N SER A 232 -12.70 -23.09 7.76
CA SER A 232 -13.60 -23.61 8.79
C SER A 232 -14.65 -24.57 8.21
N THR A 233 -14.51 -25.87 8.48
CA THR A 233 -15.68 -26.73 8.63
C THR A 233 -16.41 -26.29 9.90
N ASP A 234 -17.71 -26.04 9.74
CA ASP A 234 -18.72 -25.82 10.78
C ASP A 234 -18.78 -24.40 11.36
N GLU A 235 -19.42 -23.49 10.62
CA GLU A 235 -20.67 -22.86 11.05
C GLU A 235 -21.27 -22.07 9.87
N THR A 236 -22.55 -22.32 9.60
CA THR A 236 -23.41 -21.59 8.67
C THR A 236 -23.53 -20.13 9.08
N GLY A 237 -22.51 -19.33 8.76
CA GLY A 237 -22.69 -17.91 8.49
C GLY A 237 -23.05 -17.78 7.02
N GLN A 238 -24.25 -17.28 6.71
CA GLN A 238 -24.53 -16.79 5.36
C GLN A 238 -23.32 -15.94 4.94
N LYS A 239 -22.68 -16.31 3.83
CA LYS A 239 -21.90 -15.36 3.06
C LYS A 239 -22.87 -14.25 2.70
N VAL A 240 -22.92 -13.21 3.52
CA VAL A 240 -23.26 -11.90 3.01
C VAL A 240 -22.11 -11.61 2.07
N GLU A 241 -22.32 -11.90 0.79
CA GLU A 241 -21.60 -11.21 -0.27
C GLU A 241 -21.87 -9.73 -0.02
N ARG A 242 -21.03 -9.11 0.81
CA ARG A 242 -20.77 -7.71 0.65
C ARG A 242 -20.03 -7.69 -0.67
N GLU A 243 -20.77 -7.47 -1.75
CA GLU A 243 -20.20 -6.91 -2.97
C GLU A 243 -19.26 -5.82 -2.50
N PHE A 244 -17.95 -6.11 -2.53
CA PHE A 244 -16.95 -5.11 -2.30
C PHE A 244 -16.99 -4.28 -3.59
N LYS A 245 -17.95 -3.36 -3.68
CA LYS A 245 -17.90 -2.28 -4.65
C LYS A 245 -16.55 -1.64 -4.43
N GLU A 246 -15.68 -1.82 -5.41
CA GLU A 246 -14.45 -1.06 -5.55
C GLU A 246 -14.79 0.38 -5.19
N ARG A 247 -14.09 0.95 -4.21
CA ARG A 247 -14.32 2.36 -3.85
C ARG A 247 -13.94 3.15 -5.08
N VAL A 248 -14.94 3.53 -5.86
CA VAL A 248 -14.78 4.49 -6.93
C VAL A 248 -14.16 5.71 -6.27
N LEU A 249 -12.93 6.03 -6.66
CA LEU A 249 -12.33 7.30 -6.29
C LEU A 249 -13.02 8.35 -7.14
N GLU A 250 -14.06 8.95 -6.58
CA GLU A 250 -14.75 10.07 -7.21
C GLU A 250 -13.82 11.28 -7.22
N GLU A 251 -13.37 11.67 -8.40
CA GLU A 251 -12.60 12.89 -8.55
C GLU A 251 -13.55 14.09 -8.59
N ILE A 252 -13.61 14.85 -7.49
CA ILE A 252 -14.34 16.12 -7.40
C ILE A 252 -13.36 17.28 -7.60
N LEU A 253 -13.74 18.25 -8.44
CA LEU A 253 -12.93 19.43 -8.74
C LEU A 253 -13.56 20.69 -8.11
N LEU A 254 -12.77 21.51 -7.42
CA LEU A 254 -13.24 22.76 -6.78
C LEU A 254 -12.82 24.00 -7.58
N ILE A 255 -13.78 24.79 -8.08
CA ILE A 255 -13.59 25.91 -9.01
C ILE A 255 -14.27 27.20 -8.50
N GLY A 256 -13.86 28.37 -9.01
CA GLY A 256 -14.35 29.69 -8.58
C GLY A 256 -13.27 30.80 -8.51
N PRO A 257 -13.65 32.05 -8.24
CA PRO A 257 -12.71 33.18 -8.18
C PRO A 257 -11.79 33.13 -6.95
N SER A 258 -10.65 33.82 -7.01
CA SER A 258 -9.73 33.96 -5.87
C SER A 258 -10.43 34.65 -4.70
N GLY A 259 -10.22 34.13 -3.48
CA GLY A 259 -10.84 34.67 -2.27
C GLY A 259 -12.28 34.24 -2.04
N ALA A 260 -12.87 33.40 -2.90
CA ALA A 260 -14.21 32.83 -2.69
C ALA A 260 -14.32 31.98 -1.40
N GLY A 261 -13.21 31.43 -0.90
CA GLY A 261 -13.17 30.62 0.32
C GLY A 261 -12.99 29.11 0.08
N LYS A 262 -12.56 28.70 -1.12
CA LYS A 262 -12.33 27.28 -1.48
C LYS A 262 -11.43 26.53 -0.51
N SER A 263 -10.23 27.07 -0.22
CA SER A 263 -9.27 26.43 0.69
C SER A 263 -9.83 26.30 2.10
N ALA A 264 -10.48 27.34 2.61
CA ALA A 264 -11.12 27.31 3.93
C ALA A 264 -12.24 26.27 4.02
N LEU A 265 -13.01 26.09 2.93
CA LEU A 265 -14.07 25.09 2.87
C LEU A 265 -13.50 23.66 2.80
N LEU A 266 -12.39 23.45 2.09
CA LEU A 266 -11.70 22.16 1.97
C LEU A 266 -10.98 21.76 3.27
N THR A 267 -10.18 22.65 3.87
CA THR A 267 -9.52 22.41 5.16
C THR A 267 -10.54 22.13 6.24
N ARG A 268 -11.67 22.85 6.23
CA ARG A 268 -12.74 22.57 7.20
C ARG A 268 -13.37 21.19 7.01
N TYR A 269 -13.49 20.71 5.78
CA TYR A 269 -14.05 19.38 5.53
C TYR A 269 -13.07 18.25 5.90
N CYS A 270 -11.79 18.39 5.54
CA CYS A 270 -10.76 17.36 5.77
C CYS A 270 -10.29 17.31 7.24
N ASP A 271 -9.97 18.47 7.81
CA ASP A 271 -9.22 18.57 9.07
C ASP A 271 -10.08 19.15 10.21
N ASP A 272 -11.31 19.60 9.92
CA ASP A 272 -12.22 20.26 10.87
C ASP A 272 -11.64 21.54 11.52
N GLU A 273 -10.62 22.13 10.92
CA GLU A 273 -9.90 23.34 11.35
C GLU A 273 -10.30 24.58 10.53
N PHE A 274 -10.15 25.77 11.13
CA PHE A 274 -10.34 27.06 10.44
C PHE A 274 -9.49 28.12 11.09
N ASP A 275 -8.60 28.67 10.28
CA ASP A 275 -7.75 29.77 10.67
C ASP A 275 -8.31 31.07 10.07
N PRO A 276 -8.77 32.03 10.90
CA PRO A 276 -9.27 33.31 10.42
C PRO A 276 -8.19 34.16 9.73
N GLU A 277 -6.91 33.90 10.01
CA GLU A 277 -5.76 34.60 9.41
C GLU A 277 -5.25 33.97 8.10
N SER A 278 -5.73 32.78 7.73
CA SER A 278 -5.39 32.10 6.47
C SER A 278 -6.17 32.67 5.27
N SER A 279 -6.17 34.00 5.15
CA SER A 279 -6.61 34.71 3.95
C SER A 279 -5.45 34.88 2.95
N THR A 280 -4.46 34.00 3.01
CA THR A 280 -3.28 34.04 2.13
C THR A 280 -3.51 33.15 0.91
N ALA A 281 -3.26 33.73 -0.27
CA ALA A 281 -3.40 33.02 -1.54
C ALA A 281 -2.44 31.82 -1.57
N THR A 282 -2.98 30.62 -1.43
CA THR A 282 -2.18 29.39 -1.30
C THR A 282 -1.67 28.95 -2.67
N ILE A 283 -0.36 29.09 -2.91
CA ILE A 283 0.38 28.30 -3.90
C ILE A 283 0.99 27.15 -3.11
N GLY A 284 0.39 25.98 -3.21
CA GLY A 284 0.87 24.80 -2.50
C GLY A 284 0.23 23.58 -3.10
N ILE A 285 1.04 22.84 -3.85
CA ILE A 285 0.68 21.59 -4.50
C ILE A 285 0.45 20.56 -3.38
N ASP A 286 -0.78 20.50 -2.88
CA ASP A 286 -1.38 19.31 -2.29
C ASP A 286 -2.90 19.44 -2.53
N PHE A 287 -3.40 18.55 -3.40
CA PHE A 287 -4.78 18.44 -3.90
C PHE A 287 -5.36 19.65 -4.69
N LYS A 288 -5.18 19.58 -6.02
CA LYS A 288 -5.99 20.18 -7.11
C LYS A 288 -6.79 21.47 -6.78
N ALA A 289 -6.15 22.54 -6.32
CA ALA A 289 -6.76 23.88 -6.24
C ALA A 289 -5.86 24.91 -6.93
N GLY A 290 -6.17 25.20 -8.20
CA GLY A 290 -5.43 26.14 -9.02
C GLY A 290 -5.68 27.60 -8.61
N GLN A 291 -4.59 28.35 -8.44
CA GLN A 291 -4.58 29.79 -8.20
C GLN A 291 -4.78 30.55 -9.52
N GLU A 292 -5.53 31.65 -9.48
CA GLU A 292 -5.96 32.46 -10.65
C GLU A 292 -4.81 33.07 -11.49
N ARG A 293 -3.57 33.08 -10.98
CA ARG A 293 -2.38 33.54 -11.74
C ARG A 293 -1.77 32.46 -12.63
N PHE A 294 -2.20 31.21 -12.50
CA PHE A 294 -1.91 30.12 -13.43
C PHE A 294 -3.16 29.86 -14.29
N ARG A 295 -3.46 30.78 -15.21
CA ARG A 295 -4.57 30.69 -16.18
C ARG A 295 -4.44 29.54 -17.20
N THR A 296 -3.48 28.65 -16.98
CA THR A 296 -3.33 27.34 -17.61
C THR A 296 -3.49 26.28 -16.52
N LEU A 297 -4.66 26.22 -15.88
CA LEU A 297 -5.15 24.93 -15.39
C LEU A 297 -5.22 24.05 -16.64
N SER A 298 -4.23 23.20 -16.82
CA SER A 298 -4.18 22.27 -17.95
C SER A 298 -5.55 21.60 -18.08
N THR A 299 -6.15 21.65 -19.27
CA THR A 299 -7.43 20.98 -19.59
C THR A 299 -7.47 19.51 -19.14
N SER A 300 -6.31 18.92 -18.88
CA SER A 300 -6.13 17.65 -18.18
C SER A 300 -6.81 17.51 -16.81
N PHE A 301 -7.05 18.59 -16.05
CA PHE A 301 -7.70 18.48 -14.72
C PHE A 301 -9.20 18.23 -14.79
N TYR A 302 -9.84 18.65 -15.89
CA TYR A 302 -11.24 18.36 -16.17
C TYR A 302 -11.43 16.94 -16.73
N ARG A 303 -10.39 16.41 -17.39
CA ARG A 303 -10.37 15.05 -17.99
C ARG A 303 -10.27 13.96 -16.91
N GLY A 304 -11.36 13.71 -16.21
CA GLY A 304 -11.48 12.71 -15.14
C GLY A 304 -12.33 13.14 -13.94
N ALA A 305 -12.76 14.41 -13.90
CA ALA A 305 -13.65 14.90 -12.85
C ALA A 305 -15.07 14.35 -13.07
N HIS A 306 -15.65 13.77 -12.01
CA HIS A 306 -17.02 13.24 -12.00
C HIS A 306 -18.01 14.26 -11.43
N GLY A 307 -17.52 15.17 -10.59
CA GLY A 307 -18.28 16.30 -10.05
C GLY A 307 -17.45 17.57 -10.01
N VAL A 308 -18.09 18.71 -10.24
CA VAL A 308 -17.49 20.04 -10.15
C VAL A 308 -18.25 20.86 -9.13
N LEU A 309 -17.52 21.34 -8.12
CA LEU A 309 -18.03 22.17 -7.05
C LEU A 309 -17.56 23.61 -7.27
N LEU A 310 -18.51 24.47 -7.61
CA LEU A 310 -18.35 25.88 -7.94
C LEU A 310 -18.58 26.73 -6.70
N VAL A 311 -17.57 27.46 -6.24
CA VAL A 311 -17.64 28.26 -5.01
C VAL A 311 -17.59 29.75 -5.32
N TYR A 312 -18.56 30.51 -4.82
CA TYR A 312 -18.54 31.98 -4.82
C TYR A 312 -18.69 32.54 -3.40
N ASP A 313 -18.36 33.81 -3.20
CA ASP A 313 -18.52 34.50 -1.91
C ASP A 313 -19.86 35.24 -1.85
N ILE A 314 -20.67 35.00 -0.82
CA ILE A 314 -21.96 35.68 -0.61
C ILE A 314 -21.79 37.19 -0.39
N SER A 315 -20.64 37.61 0.15
CA SER A 315 -20.37 39.02 0.48
C SER A 315 -19.82 39.84 -0.68
N ASN A 316 -19.53 39.23 -1.83
CA ASN A 316 -18.89 39.91 -2.95
C ASN A 316 -19.60 39.60 -4.27
N ARG A 317 -20.33 40.59 -4.80
CA ARG A 317 -21.06 40.48 -6.06
C ARG A 317 -20.16 40.23 -7.27
N ALA A 318 -18.92 40.73 -7.26
CA ALA A 318 -17.98 40.51 -8.35
C ALA A 318 -17.67 39.02 -8.52
N SER A 319 -17.55 38.27 -7.42
CA SER A 319 -17.34 36.82 -7.45
C SER A 319 -18.50 36.08 -8.13
N PHE A 320 -19.73 36.52 -7.86
CA PHE A 320 -20.93 35.93 -8.44
C PHE A 320 -21.05 36.18 -9.95
N LEU A 321 -20.76 37.39 -10.41
CA LEU A 321 -20.79 37.73 -11.84
C LEU A 321 -19.76 36.92 -12.65
N THR A 322 -18.64 36.51 -12.05
CA THR A 322 -17.67 35.65 -12.74
C THR A 322 -18.09 34.18 -12.83
N MET A 323 -19.15 33.76 -12.14
CA MET A 323 -19.56 32.36 -12.09
C MET A 323 -20.06 31.83 -13.43
N GLU A 324 -20.72 32.67 -14.23
CA GLU A 324 -21.18 32.31 -15.58
C GLU A 324 -20.02 31.76 -16.43
N ARG A 325 -18.86 32.43 -16.39
CA ARG A 325 -17.65 31.96 -17.08
C ARG A 325 -17.12 30.63 -16.55
N TRP A 326 -17.26 30.39 -15.24
CA TRP A 326 -16.83 29.13 -14.62
C TRP A 326 -17.77 27.97 -14.96
N PHE A 327 -19.07 28.25 -15.17
CA PHE A 327 -20.01 27.28 -15.71
C PHE A 327 -19.65 26.93 -17.16
N ASP A 328 -19.45 27.93 -18.03
CA ASP A 328 -19.03 27.72 -19.42
C ASP A 328 -17.72 26.92 -19.51
N GLU A 329 -16.74 27.21 -18.65
CA GLU A 329 -15.45 26.50 -18.61
C GLU A 329 -15.61 25.05 -18.13
N ALA A 330 -16.50 24.79 -17.17
CA ALA A 330 -16.80 23.45 -16.71
C ALA A 330 -17.52 22.64 -17.81
N GLU A 331 -18.52 23.22 -18.47
CA GLU A 331 -19.28 22.57 -19.55
C GLU A 331 -18.39 22.27 -20.76
N THR A 332 -17.50 23.19 -21.14
CA THR A 332 -16.63 23.02 -22.33
C THR A 332 -15.55 21.95 -22.14
N ASN A 333 -15.05 21.76 -20.92
CA ASN A 333 -13.89 20.92 -20.65
C ASN A 333 -14.21 19.55 -20.03
N THR A 334 -15.46 19.32 -19.60
CA THR A 334 -15.87 18.07 -18.96
C THR A 334 -16.57 17.12 -19.92
N VAL A 335 -16.78 15.88 -19.47
CA VAL A 335 -17.52 14.85 -20.21
C VAL A 335 -19.02 15.07 -19.99
N ASP A 336 -19.85 14.82 -21.00
CA ASP A 336 -21.30 14.90 -20.87
C ASP A 336 -21.81 14.08 -19.67
N GLY A 337 -22.49 14.75 -18.73
CA GLY A 337 -23.07 14.14 -17.53
C GLY A 337 -22.35 14.41 -16.20
N VAL A 338 -21.45 15.38 -16.11
CA VAL A 338 -20.83 15.79 -14.83
C VAL A 338 -21.84 16.41 -13.85
N ALA A 339 -21.74 16.05 -12.57
CA ALA A 339 -22.55 16.66 -11.51
C ALA A 339 -22.02 18.07 -11.17
N LEU A 340 -22.82 19.10 -11.48
CA LEU A 340 -22.52 20.50 -11.16
C LEU A 340 -23.17 20.91 -9.83
N TYR A 341 -22.39 21.55 -8.96
CA TYR A 341 -22.86 21.99 -7.65
C TYR A 341 -22.35 23.41 -7.33
N LEU A 342 -23.26 24.35 -7.08
CA LEU A 342 -22.99 25.74 -6.72
C LEU A 342 -23.03 25.93 -5.20
N VAL A 343 -21.95 26.47 -4.64
CA VAL A 343 -21.79 26.75 -3.21
C VAL A 343 -21.58 28.25 -2.97
N GLY A 344 -22.50 28.86 -2.23
CA GLY A 344 -22.31 30.19 -1.66
C GLY A 344 -21.52 30.10 -0.36
N ALA A 345 -20.25 30.50 -0.37
CA ALA A 345 -19.38 30.47 0.80
C ALA A 345 -19.50 31.75 1.64
N LYS A 346 -19.06 31.64 2.91
CA LYS A 346 -19.06 32.71 3.93
C LYS A 346 -20.46 33.15 4.35
N LEU A 347 -21.36 32.19 4.58
CA LEU A 347 -22.68 32.46 5.15
C LEU A 347 -22.61 33.21 6.49
N ASP A 348 -21.52 33.11 7.23
CA ASP A 348 -21.28 33.88 8.47
C ASP A 348 -21.31 35.40 8.28
N LYS A 349 -21.09 35.90 7.05
CA LYS A 349 -21.15 37.33 6.72
C LYS A 349 -22.47 37.77 6.13
N ALA A 350 -23.42 36.85 5.94
CA ALA A 350 -24.69 37.15 5.29
C ALA A 350 -25.57 38.12 6.10
N GLU A 351 -25.41 38.21 7.41
CA GLU A 351 -26.17 39.15 8.25
C GLU A 351 -25.68 40.61 8.09
N THR A 352 -24.39 40.81 7.79
CA THR A 352 -23.76 42.13 7.84
C THR A 352 -23.43 42.71 6.46
N SER A 353 -23.09 41.86 5.48
CA SER A 353 -22.55 42.31 4.18
C SER A 353 -23.03 41.47 2.99
N ARG A 354 -24.28 40.99 3.01
CA ARG A 354 -24.83 40.20 1.90
C ARG A 354 -25.08 41.07 0.67
N GLU A 355 -24.43 40.73 -0.44
CA GLU A 355 -24.63 41.41 -1.73
C GLU A 355 -25.43 40.55 -2.73
N VAL A 356 -25.47 39.23 -2.55
CA VAL A 356 -26.15 38.28 -3.44
C VAL A 356 -27.31 37.59 -2.72
N SER A 357 -28.51 37.65 -3.30
CA SER A 357 -29.69 36.98 -2.74
C SER A 357 -29.66 35.47 -3.02
N ALA A 358 -30.25 34.66 -2.13
CA ALA A 358 -30.30 33.21 -2.29
C ALA A 358 -31.13 32.81 -3.52
N GLU A 359 -32.15 33.61 -3.82
CA GLU A 359 -33.06 33.41 -4.96
C GLU A 359 -32.34 33.64 -6.29
N GLU A 360 -31.51 34.69 -6.39
CA GLU A 360 -30.69 34.98 -7.57
C GLU A 360 -29.65 33.87 -7.82
N ALA A 361 -28.97 33.41 -6.75
CA ALA A 361 -28.00 32.33 -6.87
C ALA A 361 -28.63 30.98 -7.22
N ARG A 362 -29.84 30.72 -6.71
CA ARG A 362 -30.60 29.52 -7.03
C ARG A 362 -31.10 29.54 -8.47
N ALA A 363 -31.60 30.68 -8.96
CA ALA A 363 -32.00 30.83 -10.35
C ALA A 363 -30.85 30.59 -11.33
N LEU A 364 -29.63 31.04 -10.98
CA LEU A 364 -28.42 30.78 -11.78
C LEU A 364 -28.04 29.29 -11.76
N ALA A 365 -28.12 28.64 -10.59
CA ALA A 365 -27.87 27.20 -10.50
C ALA A 365 -28.89 26.38 -11.32
N ASP A 366 -30.17 26.72 -11.23
CA ASP A 366 -31.25 26.06 -11.96
C ASP A 366 -31.10 26.25 -13.48
N ALA A 367 -30.60 27.39 -13.94
CA ALA A 367 -30.33 27.66 -15.36
C ALA A 367 -29.27 26.72 -15.97
N HIS A 368 -28.26 26.33 -15.19
CA HIS A 368 -27.19 25.40 -15.59
C HIS A 368 -27.43 23.96 -15.10
N GLY A 369 -28.59 23.65 -14.52
CA GLY A 369 -28.90 22.31 -13.99
C GLY A 369 -28.05 21.90 -12.78
N ALA A 370 -27.50 22.85 -12.03
CA ALA A 370 -26.69 22.62 -10.85
C ALA A 370 -27.51 22.66 -9.56
N ARG A 371 -27.08 21.93 -8.52
CA ARG A 371 -27.66 22.08 -7.17
C ARG A 371 -27.03 23.28 -6.44
N PHE A 372 -27.77 23.86 -5.50
CA PHE A 372 -27.35 25.05 -4.76
C PHE A 372 -27.39 24.84 -3.24
N CYS A 373 -26.31 25.24 -2.55
CA CYS A 373 -26.37 25.47 -1.10
C CYS A 373 -25.48 26.63 -0.63
N GLU A 374 -25.85 27.26 0.48
CA GLU A 374 -25.01 28.23 1.18
C GLU A 374 -24.28 27.54 2.34
N ALA A 375 -22.97 27.77 2.46
CA ALA A 375 -22.11 27.13 3.45
C ALA A 375 -21.19 28.15 4.15
N SER A 376 -20.88 27.87 5.41
CA SER A 376 -19.93 28.66 6.20
C SER A 376 -18.85 27.77 6.79
N ALA A 377 -17.61 28.00 6.34
CA ALA A 377 -16.44 27.36 6.93
C ALA A 377 -16.24 27.80 8.40
N LYS A 378 -16.71 28.98 8.81
CA LYS A 378 -16.56 29.48 10.18
C LYS A 378 -17.53 28.82 11.15
N THR A 379 -18.83 28.77 10.82
CA THR A 379 -19.90 28.21 11.67
C THR A 379 -20.09 26.70 11.50
N ARG A 380 -19.42 26.08 10.51
CA ARG A 380 -19.53 24.67 10.10
C ARG A 380 -20.89 24.31 9.49
N GLU A 381 -21.74 25.29 9.24
CA GLU A 381 -23.06 25.08 8.64
C GLU A 381 -22.90 24.71 7.17
N ASN A 382 -23.60 23.64 6.77
CA ASN A 382 -23.70 23.13 5.39
C ASN A 382 -22.39 22.74 4.69
N VAL A 383 -21.23 22.77 5.36
CA VAL A 383 -19.95 22.34 4.77
C VAL A 383 -20.03 20.86 4.38
N ARG A 384 -20.35 19.96 5.32
CA ARG A 384 -20.51 18.52 5.02
C ARG A 384 -21.62 18.24 4.03
N ARG A 385 -22.72 18.99 4.13
CA ARG A 385 -23.89 18.83 3.26
C ARG A 385 -23.53 19.04 1.79
N SER A 386 -22.75 20.08 1.48
CA SER A 386 -22.32 20.37 0.11
C SER A 386 -21.52 19.23 -0.54
N PHE A 387 -20.63 18.58 0.21
CA PHE A 387 -19.83 17.45 -0.29
C PHE A 387 -20.61 16.14 -0.36
N VAL A 388 -21.54 15.89 0.57
CA VAL A 388 -22.36 14.67 0.54
C VAL A 388 -23.37 14.73 -0.60
N GLU A 389 -24.03 15.87 -0.82
CA GLU A 389 -25.04 15.99 -1.86
C GLU A 389 -24.47 15.85 -3.28
N ILE A 390 -23.25 16.34 -3.54
CA ILE A 390 -22.59 16.15 -4.85
C ILE A 390 -22.18 14.68 -5.05
N VAL A 391 -21.67 14.00 -4.02
CA VAL A 391 -21.35 12.56 -4.06
C VAL A 391 -22.61 11.75 -4.32
N ASP A 392 -23.70 12.06 -3.63
CA ASP A 392 -24.98 11.37 -3.84
C ASP A 392 -25.48 11.52 -5.28
N GLN A 393 -25.27 12.69 -5.92
CA GLN A 393 -25.59 12.89 -7.33
C GLN A 393 -24.73 12.04 -8.28
N ILE A 394 -23.42 11.94 -7.99
CA ILE A 394 -22.49 11.11 -8.77
C ILE A 394 -22.91 9.63 -8.67
N VAL A 395 -23.23 9.16 -7.46
CA VAL A 395 -23.66 7.78 -7.22
C VAL A 395 -24.99 7.45 -7.90
N GLN A 396 -25.92 8.40 -7.95
CA GLN A 396 -27.22 8.25 -8.63
C GLN A 396 -27.10 8.23 -10.17
N SER A 397 -25.93 8.58 -10.73
CA SER A 397 -25.66 8.64 -12.17
C SER A 397 -24.68 7.53 -12.61
N PRO A 398 -25.13 6.25 -12.67
CA PRO A 398 -24.25 5.09 -12.85
C PRO A 398 -23.55 4.99 -14.22
N GLY A 399 -23.96 5.76 -15.22
CA GLY A 399 -23.26 5.83 -16.52
C GLY A 399 -21.86 6.44 -16.46
N LEU A 400 -21.53 7.17 -15.38
CA LEU A 400 -20.24 7.83 -15.18
C LEU A 400 -19.16 6.88 -14.65
N LEU A 401 -19.57 5.78 -14.02
CA LEU A 401 -18.66 4.82 -13.37
C LEU A 401 -18.09 3.78 -14.35
N SER A 402 -18.78 3.51 -15.46
CA SER A 402 -18.39 2.47 -16.44
C SER A 402 -17.33 2.91 -17.45
N GLY A 403 -17.05 4.21 -17.58
CA GLY A 403 -16.09 4.74 -18.56
C GLY A 403 -14.61 4.60 -18.19
N ALA A 404 -14.29 4.35 -16.92
CA ALA A 404 -12.92 4.34 -16.42
C ALA A 404 -12.17 3.01 -16.65
N THR A 405 -12.87 1.92 -16.96
CA THR A 405 -12.30 0.56 -17.07
C THR A 405 -11.85 0.16 -18.48
N SER A 406 -12.04 0.99 -19.50
CA SER A 406 -11.75 0.63 -20.90
C SER A 406 -10.81 1.60 -21.62
N SER A 407 -9.55 1.77 -21.17
CA SER A 407 -8.46 2.27 -22.05
C SER A 407 -7.02 2.09 -21.49
N ARG A 408 -6.74 1.00 -20.78
CA ARG A 408 -5.34 0.60 -20.47
C ARG A 408 -4.99 -0.74 -21.10
N THR A 409 -5.07 -0.81 -22.43
CA THR A 409 -4.44 -1.91 -23.17
C THR A 409 -3.19 -1.37 -23.84
N ALA A 410 -2.05 -1.87 -23.37
CA ALA A 410 -0.74 -1.65 -23.97
C ALA A 410 -0.77 -2.08 -25.45
N GLY A 411 -0.23 -1.21 -26.31
CA GLY A 411 -0.08 -1.46 -27.73
C GLY A 411 0.73 -2.73 -27.99
N THR A 412 0.05 -3.76 -28.45
CA THR A 412 0.65 -4.91 -29.12
C THR A 412 0.39 -4.75 -30.61
N VAL A 413 1.46 -4.57 -31.38
CA VAL A 413 1.41 -4.54 -32.84
C VAL A 413 1.28 -5.99 -33.30
N GLY A 414 0.09 -6.37 -33.77
CA GLY A 414 -0.17 -7.65 -34.45
C GLY A 414 -0.11 -7.44 -35.96
N LEU A 415 0.82 -8.14 -36.62
CA LEU A 415 0.94 -8.26 -38.07
C LEU A 415 0.25 -9.54 -38.55
N ALA A 416 -0.43 -9.44 -39.71
CA ALA A 416 -1.13 -10.47 -40.50
C ALA A 416 -2.48 -10.95 -39.92
N ASP A 417 -3.57 -11.11 -40.69
CA ASP A 417 -3.63 -11.62 -42.06
C ASP A 417 -4.84 -11.10 -42.89
N SER A 418 -4.67 -11.26 -44.19
CA SER A 418 -5.45 -10.89 -45.38
C SER A 418 -6.96 -11.21 -45.47
N ALA A 419 -7.74 -10.28 -46.04
CA ALA A 419 -8.84 -10.53 -47.01
C ALA A 419 -9.52 -9.23 -47.52
N GLY A 420 -9.52 -9.01 -48.85
CA GLY A 420 -10.45 -8.18 -49.64
C GLY A 420 -10.46 -6.66 -49.36
N GLY A 421 -10.11 -5.73 -50.27
CA GLY A 421 -10.28 -5.71 -51.71
C GLY A 421 -11.32 -4.65 -52.08
N TYR A 422 -10.92 -3.38 -52.26
CA TYR A 422 -11.65 -2.42 -53.09
C TYR A 422 -10.69 -1.37 -53.67
N LEU A 423 -10.70 -1.29 -55.00
CA LEU A 423 -10.12 -0.23 -55.81
C LEU A 423 -10.94 1.05 -55.64
N SER A 424 -10.27 2.19 -55.45
CA SER A 424 -10.67 3.43 -56.11
C SER A 424 -9.48 4.37 -56.26
N SER A 425 -9.17 4.61 -57.52
CA SER A 425 -8.14 5.45 -58.13
C SER A 425 -8.31 6.97 -57.90
N CYS A 426 -7.14 7.63 -57.69
CA CYS A 426 -6.68 8.88 -58.32
C CYS A 426 -7.32 10.26 -57.94
N PRO A 427 -6.68 11.40 -58.30
CA PRO A 427 -5.24 11.73 -58.39
C PRO A 427 -4.90 13.17 -57.87
N CYS A 428 -3.64 13.56 -58.10
CA CYS A 428 -2.98 14.89 -57.94
C CYS A 428 -2.09 15.02 -56.71
#